data_AF-A0A8S3JYW3-F1
#
_entry.id   AF-A0A8S3JYW3-F1
#
_cell.length_a   1.000
_cell.length_b   1.000
_cell.length_c   1.000
_cell.angle_alpha   90.00
_cell.angle_beta   90.00
_cell.angle_gamma   90.00
#
_symmetry.space_group_name_H-M   'P 1'
#
loop_
_entity.id
_entity.type
_entity.pdbx_description
1 polymer ?
#
loop_
_entity_poly.entity_id
_entity_poly.type
_entity_poly.pdbx_seq_one_letter_code
_entity_poly.pdbx_strand_id
1 'polypeptide(L)' 'FVEVKSHSDRLSHHQIVWLDKLVEFKIDCEVCKVSANGAKKLLQRTPSIIELD' A
#
# COMPACT_ATOMS: atom_id res chain seq x y z
N PHE A 1 16.84 -3.56 5.55
CA PHE A 1 16.03 -3.63 4.31
C PHE A 1 14.58 -3.35 4.66
N VAL A 2 13.91 -2.45 3.95
CA VAL A 2 12.52 -2.08 4.28
C VAL A 2 11.64 -2.33 3.07
N GLU A 3 10.66 -3.23 3.22
CA GLU A 3 9.59 -3.41 2.24
C GLU A 3 8.40 -2.54 2.65
N VAL A 4 8.04 -1.55 1.82
CA VAL A 4 6.93 -0.63 2.11
C VAL A 4 5.64 -1.17 1.52
N LYS A 5 4.58 -1.19 2.32
CA LYS A 5 3.24 -1.61 1.91
C LYS A 5 2.22 -0.51 2.13
N SER A 6 1.47 -0.21 1.06
CA SER A 6 0.37 0.74 1.12
C SER A 6 -0.85 0.19 1.87
N HIS A 7 -1.88 1.03 2.05
CA HIS A 7 -3.13 0.58 2.63
C HIS A 7 -3.73 -0.55 1.79
N SER A 8 -4.12 -1.65 2.44
CA SER A 8 -4.62 -2.90 1.83
C SER A 8 -3.61 -3.72 1.00
N ASP A 9 -2.41 -3.21 0.73
CA ASP A 9 -1.36 -3.99 0.09
C ASP A 9 -0.78 -5.06 1.04
N ARG A 10 -0.39 -6.20 0.47
CA ARG A 10 0.15 -7.36 1.19
C ARG A 10 1.44 -7.81 0.54
N LEU A 11 2.25 -8.53 1.30
CA LEU A 11 3.40 -9.21 0.74
C LEU A 11 2.93 -10.27 -0.25
N SER A 12 3.51 -10.25 -1.44
CA SER A 12 3.42 -11.39 -2.35
C SER A 12 4.25 -12.56 -1.82
N HIS A 13 3.97 -13.77 -2.31
CA HIS A 13 4.73 -14.97 -1.91
C HIS A 13 6.24 -14.81 -2.14
N HIS A 14 6.65 -14.25 -3.28
CA HIS A 14 8.07 -14.05 -3.59
C HIS A 14 8.73 -13.06 -2.61
N GLN A 15 8.01 -12.01 -2.21
CA GLN A 15 8.54 -11.04 -1.25
C GLN A 15 8.76 -11.69 0.12
N ILE A 16 7.87 -12.58 0.54
CA ILE A 16 8.04 -13.36 1.79
C ILE A 16 9.30 -14.23 1.70
N VAL A 17 9.46 -14.99 0.61
CA VAL A 17 10.65 -15.84 0.41
C VAL A 17 11.95 -15.03 0.46
N TRP A 18 11.97 -13.84 -0.13
CA TRP A 18 13.14 -12.96 -0.09
C TRP A 18 13.40 -12.38 1.30
N LEU A 19 12.37 -11.95 2.01
CA LEU A 19 12.51 -11.47 3.39
C LEU A 19 13.05 -12.58 4.30
N ASP A 20 12.55 -13.81 4.17
CA ASP A 20 13.07 -14.97 4.91
C ASP A 20 14.56 -15.20 4.64
N LYS A 21 14.99 -15.08 3.38
CA LYS A 21 16.42 -15.19 3.00
C LYS A 21 17.28 -14.07 3.57
N LEU A 22 16.76 -12.85 3.65
CA LEU A 22 17.47 -11.72 4.27
C LEU A 22 17.66 -11.97 5.78
N VAL A 23 16.63 -12.48 6.47
CA VAL A 23 16.73 -12.87 7.88
C VAL A 23 17.73 -14.00 8.09
N GLU A 24 17.74 -15.01 7.21
CA GLU A 24 18.71 -16.11 7.23
C GLU A 24 20.16 -15.59 7.18
N PHE A 25 20.41 -14.59 6.32
CA PHE A 25 21.70 -13.93 6.21
C PHE A 25 22.00 -12.90 7.31
N LYS A 26 21.18 -12.83 8.36
CA LYS A 26 21.31 -11.87 9.48
C LYS A 26 21.26 -10.41 9.03
N ILE A 27 20.59 -10.13 7.91
CA ILE A 27 20.33 -8.78 7.45
C ILE A 27 19.08 -8.28 8.18
N ASP A 28 19.21 -7.13 8.83
CA ASP A 28 18.08 -6.48 9.47
C ASP A 28 17.04 -6.08 8.42
N CYS A 29 15.80 -6.53 8.60
CA CYS A 29 14.72 -6.25 7.67
C CYS A 29 13.36 -6.06 8.37
N GLU A 30 12.53 -5.21 7.77
CA GLU A 30 11.21 -4.87 8.29
C GLU A 30 10.21 -4.62 7.16
N VAL A 31 8.93 -4.69 7.52
CA VAL A 31 7.81 -4.36 6.63
C VAL A 31 7.15 -3.12 7.18
N CYS A 32 7.25 -2.01 6.46
CA CYS A 32 6.68 -0.73 6.86
C CYS A 32 5.32 -0.53 6.20
N LYS A 33 4.25 -0.56 6.98
CA LYS A 33 2.89 -0.36 6.49
C LYS A 33 2.48 1.09 6.64
N VAL A 34 2.22 1.76 5.52
CA VAL A 34 1.76 3.15 5.52
C VAL A 34 0.24 3.23 5.57
N SER A 35 -0.28 4.08 6.45
CA SER A 35 -1.69 4.46 6.52
C SER A 35 -1.85 5.94 6.17
N ALA A 36 -2.81 6.26 5.30
CA ALA A 36 -3.13 7.65 4.98
C ALA A 36 -3.89 8.30 6.14
N ASN A 37 -3.28 9.32 6.76
CA ASN A 37 -3.98 10.18 7.72
C ASN A 37 -4.51 11.41 6.99
N GLY A 38 -5.82 11.68 7.11
CA GLY A 38 -6.42 12.91 6.58
C GLY A 38 -6.66 12.94 5.08
N ALA A 39 -6.89 11.79 4.43
CA ALA A 39 -7.48 11.76 3.10
C ALA A 39 -8.86 12.43 3.17
N LYS A 40 -8.91 13.76 2.96
CA LYS A 40 -10.15 14.47 2.67
C LYS A 40 -10.81 13.65 1.59
N LYS A 41 -12.00 13.10 1.88
CA LYS A 41 -12.83 12.45 0.87
C LYS A 41 -12.90 13.43 -0.30
N LEU A 42 -12.12 13.19 -1.34
CA LEU A 42 -12.42 13.72 -2.66
C LEU A 42 -13.72 13.01 -3.02
N LEU A 43 -14.81 13.60 -2.56
CA LEU A 43 -16.14 13.28 -3.03
C LEU A 43 -16.03 13.26 -4.54
N GLN A 44 -16.30 12.10 -5.11
CA GLN A 44 -16.40 11.92 -6.55
C GLN A 44 -17.33 13.02 -7.05
N ARG A 45 -16.77 14.06 -7.69
CA ARG A 45 -17.55 14.87 -8.62
C ARG A 45 -17.75 13.98 -9.84
N THR A 46 -18.72 13.07 -9.74
CA THR A 46 -19.38 12.57 -10.93
C THR A 46 -19.99 13.81 -11.58
N PRO A 47 -19.58 14.23 -12.79
CA PRO A 47 -20.24 15.33 -13.45
C PRO A 47 -21.69 14.90 -13.70
N SER A 48 -22.63 15.51 -12.99
CA SER A 48 -24.04 15.46 -13.35
C SER A 48 -24.13 16.02 -14.76
N ILE A 49 -24.37 15.14 -15.73
CA ILE A 49 -24.81 15.55 -17.06
C ILE A 49 -26.05 16.42 -16.83
N ILE A 50 -25.96 17.67 -17.27
CA ILE A 50 -27.05 18.63 -17.23
C ILE A 50 -28.05 18.14 -18.27
N GLU A 51 -29.15 17.52 -17.86
CA GLU A 51 -30.34 17.43 -18.71
C GLU A 51 -30.91 18.85 -18.81
N LEU A 52 -30.89 19.41 -20.01
CA LEU A 52 -31.61 20.61 -20.39
C LEU A 52 -33.00 20.16 -20.87
N ASP A 53 -34.05 20.56 -20.14
CA ASP A 53 -35.41 20.67 -20.66
C ASP A 53 -35.52 21.86 -21.64
#